data_AF-A0A2H6NJH0-F1
#
_entry.id   AF-A0A2H6NJH0-F1
#
_cell.length_a   1.000
_cell.length_b   1.000
_cell.length_c   1.000
_cell.angle_alpha   90.00
_cell.angle_beta   90.00
_cell.angle_gamma   90.00
#
_symmetry.space_group_name_H-M   'P 1'
#
loop_
_entity.id
_entity.type
_entity.pdbx_description
1 polymer ?
#
loop_
_entity_poly.entity_id
_entity_poly.type
_entity_poly.pdbx_seq_one_letter_code
_entity_poly.pdbx_strand_id
1 'polypeptide(L)'
;MDIPSPWEAVSHAKLALKHEGGRICSFSPCIEQVQRTCLALEEHGFTEITTSEILLRVYNVRTISLQIPDLGKTADGNSSTGVDGGNLSNEDALCPNLQQETIQFKSGVPLKEMVGHTGYLTFATKNLF
;
A
#
# COMPACT_ATOMS: atom_id res chain seq x y z
N MET A 1 -5.48 -2.41 26.05
CA MET A 1 -6.22 -3.61 26.45
C MET A 1 -6.11 -4.59 25.31
N ASP A 2 -5.57 -5.77 25.56
CA ASP A 2 -5.44 -6.85 24.58
C ASP A 2 -5.96 -8.12 25.25
N ILE A 3 -7.27 -8.26 25.26
CA ILE A 3 -8.03 -9.32 25.92
C ILE A 3 -9.29 -9.64 25.09
N PRO A 4 -9.90 -10.84 25.21
CA PRO A 4 -11.04 -11.23 24.38
C PRO A 4 -12.32 -10.38 24.56
N SER A 5 -12.55 -9.86 25.77
CA SER A 5 -13.72 -9.06 26.13
C SER A 5 -13.33 -7.69 26.71
N PRO A 6 -12.77 -6.77 25.90
CA PRO A 6 -12.26 -5.50 26.41
C PRO A 6 -13.35 -4.59 27.00
N TRP A 7 -14.61 -4.73 26.56
CA TRP A 7 -15.75 -3.96 27.08
C TRP A 7 -16.00 -4.19 28.58
N GLU A 8 -15.72 -5.37 29.12
CA GLU A 8 -15.90 -5.67 30.56
C GLU A 8 -14.82 -5.00 31.43
N ALA A 9 -13.68 -4.65 30.83
CA ALA A 9 -12.57 -4.02 31.53
C ALA A 9 -12.63 -2.48 31.52
N VAL A 10 -13.56 -1.86 30.79
CA VAL A 10 -13.64 -0.39 30.64
C VAL A 10 -13.84 0.33 31.97
N SER A 11 -14.70 -0.19 32.84
CA SER A 11 -14.95 0.36 34.17
C SER A 11 -13.67 0.37 35.03
N HIS A 12 -12.97 -0.76 35.06
CA HIS A 12 -11.71 -0.94 35.76
C HIS A 12 -10.61 -0.04 35.17
N ALA A 13 -10.56 0.09 33.84
CA ALA A 13 -9.60 0.97 33.18
C ALA A 13 -9.83 2.44 33.53
N LYS A 14 -11.09 2.89 33.63
CA LYS A 14 -11.41 4.26 34.07
C LYS A 14 -10.93 4.53 35.50
N LEU A 15 -11.08 3.56 36.40
CA LEU A 15 -10.60 3.66 37.78
C LEU A 15 -9.07 3.65 37.88
N ALA A 16 -8.40 2.88 37.02
CA ALA A 16 -6.94 2.82 36.97
C ALA A 16 -6.29 4.09 36.40
N LEU A 17 -6.98 4.80 35.50
CA LEU A 17 -6.52 6.09 34.98
C LEU A 17 -6.60 7.17 36.06
N LYS A 18 -5.64 8.12 36.03
CA LYS A 18 -5.60 9.28 36.93
C LYS A 18 -6.93 10.02 36.94
N HIS A 19 -7.21 10.71 38.05
CA HIS A 19 -8.40 11.55 38.16
C HIS A 19 -8.39 12.66 37.09
N GLU A 20 -7.22 13.28 36.87
CA GLU A 20 -6.96 14.34 35.88
C GLU A 20 -7.28 13.96 34.42
N GLY A 21 -7.41 12.65 34.15
CA GLY A 21 -7.66 12.12 32.82
C GLY A 21 -6.56 11.16 32.35
N GLY A 22 -6.66 10.76 31.09
CA GLY A 22 -5.69 9.88 30.45
C GLY A 22 -6.23 9.25 29.18
N ARG A 23 -5.40 8.45 28.51
CA ARG A 23 -5.80 7.75 27.28
C ARG A 23 -5.91 6.25 27.51
N ILE A 24 -6.83 5.65 26.77
CA ILE A 24 -6.96 4.20 26.65
C ILE A 24 -6.80 3.80 25.19
N CYS A 25 -6.28 2.59 24.98
CA CYS A 25 -6.26 1.92 23.69
C CYS A 25 -6.73 0.48 23.89
N SER A 26 -7.62 0.01 23.03
CA SER A 26 -8.07 -1.38 22.95
C SER A 26 -7.68 -1.97 21.61
N PHE A 27 -7.13 -3.18 21.62
CA PHE A 27 -6.88 -3.97 20.43
C PHE A 27 -7.97 -5.04 20.30
N SER A 28 -8.50 -5.24 19.09
CA SER A 28 -9.52 -6.26 18.84
C SER A 28 -9.44 -6.81 17.42
N PRO A 29 -9.33 -8.13 17.22
CA PRO A 29 -9.29 -8.73 15.88
C PRO A 29 -10.64 -8.74 15.15
N CYS A 30 -11.76 -8.64 15.87
CA CYS A 30 -13.10 -8.68 15.29
C CYS A 30 -13.82 -7.34 15.44
N ILE A 31 -14.59 -6.94 14.43
CA ILE A 31 -15.31 -5.66 14.43
C ILE A 31 -16.44 -5.61 15.48
N GLU A 32 -17.03 -6.76 15.82
CA GLU A 32 -18.07 -6.87 16.85
C GLU A 32 -17.50 -6.60 18.25
N GLN A 33 -16.23 -6.93 18.47
CA GLN A 33 -15.54 -6.60 19.72
C GLN A 33 -15.31 -5.10 19.83
N VAL A 34 -14.88 -4.45 18.74
CA VAL A 34 -14.76 -2.99 18.64
C VAL A 34 -16.08 -2.32 18.96
N GLN A 35 -17.18 -2.75 18.34
CA GLN A 35 -18.51 -2.18 18.56
C GLN A 35 -18.90 -2.18 20.03
N ARG A 36 -18.75 -3.33 20.71
CA ARG A 36 -19.05 -3.46 22.14
C ARG A 36 -18.15 -2.57 23.00
N THR A 37 -16.87 -2.48 22.65
CA THR A 37 -15.93 -1.61 23.39
C THR A 37 -16.23 -0.14 23.19
N CYS A 38 -16.58 0.31 21.99
CA CYS A 38 -17.00 1.71 21.75
C CYS A 38 -18.23 2.06 22.60
N LEU A 39 -19.27 1.21 22.60
CA LEU A 39 -20.47 1.41 23.41
C LEU A 39 -20.15 1.50 24.91
N ALA A 40 -19.31 0.60 25.42
CA ALA A 40 -18.88 0.62 26.81
C ALA A 40 -18.06 1.88 27.14
N LEU A 41 -17.19 2.34 26.23
CA LEU A 41 -16.42 3.58 26.39
C LEU A 41 -17.35 4.81 26.47
N GLU A 42 -18.35 4.89 25.60
CA GLU A 42 -19.36 5.95 25.61
C GLU A 42 -20.17 5.96 26.91
N GLU A 43 -20.67 4.80 27.34
CA GLU A 43 -21.44 4.64 28.59
C GLU A 43 -20.63 5.08 29.82
N HIS A 44 -19.32 4.84 29.80
CA HIS A 44 -18.41 5.24 30.88
C HIS A 44 -17.87 6.68 30.73
N GLY A 45 -18.36 7.47 29.77
CA GLY A 45 -18.01 8.88 29.60
C GLY A 45 -16.61 9.13 29.04
N PHE A 46 -16.04 8.18 28.31
CA PHE A 46 -14.86 8.46 27.50
C PHE A 46 -15.25 9.28 26.26
N THR A 47 -14.34 10.15 25.82
CA THR A 47 -14.51 11.00 24.63
C THR A 47 -13.45 10.69 23.58
N GLU A 48 -13.53 11.33 22.42
CA GLU A 48 -12.56 11.19 21.32
C GLU A 48 -12.37 9.73 20.86
N ILE A 49 -13.45 8.95 20.89
CA ILE A 49 -13.42 7.53 20.55
C ILE A 49 -13.11 7.39 19.06
N THR A 50 -11.95 6.84 18.76
CA THR A 50 -11.44 6.70 17.39
C THR A 50 -10.95 5.29 17.18
N THR A 51 -11.45 4.61 16.15
CA THR A 51 -10.96 3.30 15.75
C THR A 51 -10.16 3.41 14.46
N SER A 52 -8.96 2.84 14.47
CA SER A 52 -8.04 2.80 13.32
C SER A 52 -7.50 1.40 13.11
N GLU A 53 -7.17 1.07 11.87
CA GLU A 53 -6.39 -0.11 11.50
C GLU A 53 -5.08 0.36 10.88
N ILE A 54 -3.98 -0.37 11.13
CA ILE A 54 -2.67 -0.07 10.56
C ILE A 54 -2.27 -1.20 9.61
N LEU A 55 -2.15 -0.89 8.32
CA LEU A 55 -1.74 -1.82 7.28
C LEU A 55 -0.28 -1.56 6.89
N LEU A 56 0.61 -2.50 7.23
CA LEU A 56 2.02 -2.41 6.88
C LEU A 56 2.28 -3.04 5.51
N ARG A 57 2.93 -2.30 4.60
CA ARG A 57 3.40 -2.82 3.30
C ARG A 57 4.92 -2.66 3.18
N VAL A 58 5.61 -3.78 3.02
CA VAL A 58 7.06 -3.83 2.81
C VAL A 58 7.38 -3.82 1.31
N TYR A 59 8.38 -3.03 0.92
CA TYR A 59 8.85 -2.92 -0.46
C TYR A 59 10.30 -3.39 -0.57
N ASN A 60 10.59 -4.18 -1.61
CA ASN A 60 11.94 -4.50 -2.04
C ASN A 60 12.40 -3.51 -3.09
N VAL A 61 13.54 -2.87 -2.87
CA VAL A 61 14.16 -2.02 -3.88
C VAL A 61 14.82 -2.91 -4.94
N ARG A 62 14.37 -2.79 -6.19
CA ARG A 62 14.89 -3.56 -7.33
C ARG A 62 15.19 -2.63 -8.51
N THR A 63 16.18 -2.97 -9.30
CA THR A 63 16.33 -2.38 -10.64
C THR A 63 15.45 -3.19 -11.59
N ILE A 64 14.48 -2.53 -12.21
CA ILE A 64 13.59 -3.13 -13.21
C ILE A 64 14.08 -2.70 -14.59
N SER A 65 14.10 -3.65 -15.51
CA SER A 65 14.36 -3.41 -16.94
C SER A 65 13.07 -3.62 -17.70
N LEU A 66 12.58 -2.58 -18.38
CA LEU A 66 11.43 -2.68 -19.28
C LEU A 66 11.92 -2.69 -20.72
N GLN A 67 11.40 -3.63 -21.50
CA GLN A 67 11.63 -3.70 -22.95
C GLN A 67 10.85 -2.58 -23.62
N ILE A 68 11.49 -1.78 -24.47
CA ILE A 68 10.80 -0.82 -25.30
C ILE A 68 10.06 -1.60 -26.40
N PRO A 69 8.72 -1.50 -26.50
CA PRO A 69 7.99 -2.12 -27.60
C PRO A 69 8.39 -1.47 -28.92
N ASP A 70 8.69 -2.28 -29.92
CA ASP A 70 8.91 -1.79 -31.27
C ASP A 70 7.57 -1.36 -31.88
N LEU A 71 7.38 -0.06 -32.08
CA LEU A 71 6.17 0.50 -32.68
C LEU A 71 6.31 0.71 -34.20
N GLY A 72 7.37 0.17 -34.80
CA GLY A 72 7.76 0.45 -36.17
C GLY A 72 8.46 1.80 -36.28
N LYS A 73 9.38 1.92 -37.25
CA LYS A 73 10.03 3.19 -37.55
C LYS A 73 8.97 4.21 -37.93
N THR A 74 8.98 5.38 -37.30
CA THR A 74 8.34 6.56 -37.91
C THR A 74 9.02 6.72 -39.26
N ALA A 75 8.23 6.64 -40.33
CA ALA A 75 8.71 7.02 -41.64
C ALA A 75 9.13 8.48 -41.52
N ASP A 76 10.43 8.73 -41.38
CA ASP A 76 11.00 10.02 -41.68
C ASP A 76 10.53 10.34 -43.10
N GLY A 77 9.66 11.34 -43.17
CA GLY A 77 9.18 11.89 -44.43
C GLY A 77 10.38 12.34 -45.22
N ASN A 78 10.83 11.48 -46.12
CA ASN A 78 11.86 11.75 -47.08
C ASN A 78 11.35 12.87 -48.00
N SER A 79 11.74 14.12 -47.73
CA SER A 79 11.70 15.17 -48.73
C SER A 79 12.79 14.86 -49.78
N SER A 80 12.41 14.03 -50.74
CA SER A 80 12.75 14.14 -52.16
C SER A 80 14.01 14.94 -52.53
N THR A 81 15.07 14.23 -52.93
CA THR A 81 15.74 14.45 -54.22
C THR A 81 16.43 13.14 -54.62
N GLY A 82 15.88 12.46 -55.62
CA GLY A 82 16.44 11.24 -56.17
C GLY A 82 17.50 11.53 -57.22
N VAL A 83 18.46 10.62 -57.36
CA VAL A 83 19.10 10.25 -58.64
C VAL A 83 19.58 8.79 -58.54
N ASP A 84 19.22 7.99 -59.54
CA ASP A 84 19.73 6.68 -60.00
C ASP A 84 19.85 5.53 -58.98
N GLY A 85 19.36 4.30 -59.22
CA GLY A 85 19.12 3.60 -60.48
C GLY A 85 19.88 2.27 -60.42
N GLY A 86 19.19 1.13 -60.35
CA GLY A 86 19.79 -0.18 -60.64
C GLY A 86 19.49 -1.34 -59.70
N ASN A 87 18.58 -2.21 -60.19
CA ASN A 87 18.54 -3.67 -60.08
C ASN A 87 18.28 -4.40 -58.74
N LEU A 88 17.26 -5.28 -58.83
CA LEU A 88 16.99 -6.40 -57.95
C LEU A 88 18.11 -7.46 -58.04
N SER A 89 18.51 -8.04 -56.92
CA SER A 89 18.55 -9.50 -56.73
C SER A 89 18.86 -9.88 -55.29
N ASN A 90 18.14 -10.92 -54.85
CA ASN A 90 18.25 -11.72 -53.63
C ASN A 90 19.63 -11.78 -52.98
N GLU A 91 19.71 -11.56 -51.67
CA GLU A 91 20.50 -12.40 -50.76
C GLU A 91 19.83 -12.46 -49.39
N ASP A 92 19.65 -13.67 -48.89
CA ASP A 92 19.35 -14.01 -47.49
C ASP A 92 20.39 -13.36 -46.56
N ALA A 93 20.10 -12.17 -46.07
CA ALA A 93 20.93 -11.51 -45.06
C ALA A 93 20.16 -11.50 -43.74
N LEU A 94 20.61 -12.37 -42.84
CA LEU A 94 20.39 -12.39 -41.39
C LEU A 94 19.67 -11.14 -40.87
N CYS A 95 18.55 -11.33 -40.16
CA CYS A 95 18.10 -10.34 -39.20
C CYS A 95 19.27 -10.05 -38.24
N PRO A 96 19.87 -8.85 -38.25
CA PRO A 96 20.82 -8.51 -37.20
C PRO A 96 19.98 -8.48 -35.92
N ASN A 97 20.43 -9.19 -34.90
CA ASN A 97 19.85 -9.17 -33.56
C ASN A 97 19.46 -7.73 -33.21
N LEU A 98 18.16 -7.40 -33.31
CA LEU A 98 17.66 -6.10 -32.94
C LEU A 98 17.79 -6.06 -31.42
N GLN A 99 18.85 -5.43 -30.93
CA GLN A 99 19.05 -5.18 -29.51
C GLN A 99 17.89 -4.31 -29.07
N GLN A 100 16.83 -4.96 -28.61
CA GLN A 100 15.63 -4.29 -28.15
C GLN A 100 16.04 -3.37 -27.01
N GLU A 101 15.86 -2.06 -27.21
CA GLU A 101 16.31 -1.08 -26.23
C GLU A 101 15.59 -1.33 -24.90
N THR A 102 16.36 -1.38 -23.82
CA THR A 102 15.83 -1.57 -22.47
C THR A 102 16.00 -0.31 -21.66
N ILE A 103 14.93 0.13 -21.00
CA ILE A 103 15.00 1.20 -20.00
C ILE A 103 15.13 0.56 -18.62
N GLN A 104 16.18 0.92 -17.90
CA GLN A 104 16.38 0.50 -16.51
C GLN A 104 16.06 1.62 -15.53
N PHE A 105 15.34 1.30 -14.46
CA PHE A 105 15.08 2.23 -13.36
C PHE A 105 14.97 1.50 -12.02
N LYS A 106 15.24 2.21 -10.92
CA LYS A 106 15.03 1.69 -9.57
C LYS A 106 13.56 1.81 -9.19
N SER A 107 12.98 0.75 -8.62
CA SER A 107 11.59 0.72 -8.19
C SER A 107 11.44 -0.03 -6.86
N GLY A 108 10.51 0.42 -6.02
CA GLY A 108 10.06 -0.32 -4.85
C GLY A 108 8.96 -1.29 -5.26
N VAL A 109 9.23 -2.59 -5.16
CA VAL A 109 8.26 -3.65 -5.51
C VAL A 109 7.70 -4.24 -4.22
N PRO A 110 6.37 -4.23 -4.00
CA PRO A 110 5.78 -4.82 -2.81
C PRO A 110 6.06 -6.33 -2.75
N LEU A 111 6.15 -6.89 -1.54
CA LEU A 111 6.24 -8.34 -1.37
C LEU A 111 4.97 -9.03 -1.91
N LYS A 112 5.14 -10.22 -2.50
CA LYS A 112 4.02 -11.00 -3.08
C LYS A 112 3.04 -11.50 -2.01
N GLU A 113 3.55 -11.80 -0.82
CA GLU A 113 2.77 -12.12 0.36
C GLU A 113 2.75 -10.89 1.27
N MET A 114 1.54 -10.48 1.67
CA MET A 114 1.34 -9.39 2.61
C MET A 114 0.73 -9.93 3.89
N VAL A 115 1.10 -9.32 5.03
CA VAL A 115 0.44 -9.58 6.30
C VAL A 115 -1.01 -9.16 6.17
N GLY A 116 -1.93 -10.05 6.56
CA GLY A 116 -3.36 -9.78 6.54
C GLY A 116 -3.78 -8.81 7.64
N HIS A 117 -5.06 -8.85 7.98
CA HIS A 117 -5.61 -8.10 9.11
C HIS A 117 -4.99 -8.59 10.43
N THR A 118 -4.38 -7.68 11.18
CA THR A 118 -3.94 -7.97 12.56
C THR A 118 -5.08 -7.72 13.54
N GLY A 119 -5.68 -6.54 13.47
CA GLY A 119 -6.74 -6.11 14.38
C GLY A 119 -6.98 -4.60 14.31
N TYR A 120 -8.09 -4.18 14.90
CA TYR A 120 -8.46 -2.79 15.09
C TYR A 120 -7.87 -2.23 16.38
N LEU A 121 -7.53 -0.95 16.36
CA LEU A 121 -7.08 -0.18 17.51
C LEU A 121 -8.11 0.91 17.83
N THR A 122 -8.80 0.78 18.95
CA THR A 122 -9.76 1.76 19.45
C THR A 122 -9.14 2.61 20.55
N PHE A 123 -8.98 3.90 20.30
CA PHE A 123 -8.47 4.88 21.25
C PHE A 123 -9.61 5.69 21.83
N ALA A 124 -9.47 6.11 23.09
CA ALA A 124 -10.36 7.09 23.71
C ALA A 124 -9.66 7.85 24.84
N THR A 125 -10.26 8.96 25.26
CA THR A 125 -9.73 9.88 26.27
C THR A 125 -10.69 9.96 27.46
N LYS A 126 -10.17 9.78 28.67
CA LYS A 126 -10.85 10.12 29.93
C LYS A 126 -10.55 11.58 30.23
N ASN A 127 -11.59 12.40 30.37
CA ASN A 127 -11.47 13.79 30.79
C ASN A 127 -11.92 13.96 32.25
N LEU A 128 -11.61 15.12 32.82
CA LEU A 128 -11.96 15.51 34.20
C LEU A 128 -13.45 15.92 34.36
N PHE A 129 -14.17 16.13 33.26
CA PHE A 129 -15.51 16.73 33.26
C PHE A 129 -16.62 15.74 33.60
#